data_AF-X5R2A1-F1
#
_entry.id   AF-X5R2A1-F1
#
_cell.length_a   1.000
_cell.length_b   1.000
_cell.length_c   1.000
_cell.angle_alpha   90.00
_cell.angle_beta   90.00
_cell.angle_gamma   90.00
#
_symmetry.space_group_name_H-M   'P 1'
#
loop_
_entity.id
_entity.type
_entity.pdbx_description
1 polymer ?
#
loop_
_entity_poly.entity_id
_entity_poly.type
_entity_poly.pdbx_seq_one_letter_code
_entity_poly.pdbx_strand_id
1 'polypeptide(L)' 'MLLARTTYEIFAGSWPNETGDFADRFNALPKYIASTSLTPRGSLPPLMRSSSQPPGGGF' A
#
# COMPACT_ATOMS: atom_id res chain seq x y z
N MET A 1 7.97 9.81 11.64
CA MET A 1 9.17 8.94 11.59
C MET A 1 9.16 8.12 10.31
N LEU A 2 10.33 7.85 9.72
CA LEU A 2 10.45 7.04 8.50
C LEU A 2 11.11 5.70 8.86
N LEU A 3 10.41 4.60 8.59
CA LEU A 3 10.94 3.25 8.81
C LEU A 3 10.97 2.49 7.49
N ALA A 4 12.04 1.74 7.26
CA ALA A 4 12.07 0.76 6.18
C ALA A 4 11.10 -0.39 6.51
N ARG A 5 10.43 -0.94 5.50
CA ARG A 5 9.45 -2.02 5.66
C ARG A 5 10.00 -3.24 6.42
N THR A 6 11.20 -3.69 6.09
CA THR A 6 11.84 -4.83 6.78
C THR A 6 12.11 -4.56 8.26
N THR A 7 12.57 -3.36 8.59
CA THR A 7 12.78 -2.95 9.99
C THR A 7 11.46 -2.90 10.75
N TYR A 8 10.41 -2.37 10.13
CA TYR A 8 9.07 -2.35 10.73
C TYR A 8 8.56 -3.76 11.03
N GLU A 9 8.70 -4.71 10.10
CA GLU A 9 8.21 -6.09 10.27
C GLU A 9 8.87 -6.81 11.45
N ILE A 10 10.18 -6.63 11.65
CA ILE A 10 10.91 -7.20 12.80
C ILE A 10 10.43 -6.56 14.12
N PHE A 11 10.24 -5.24 14.12
CA PHE A 11 9.89 -4.49 15.32
C PHE A 11 8.43 -4.68 15.73
N ALA A 12 7.52 -4.81 14.75
CA ALA A 12 6.09 -4.97 14.96
C ALA A 12 5.71 -6.23 15.74
N GLY A 13 6.57 -7.25 15.81
CA GLY A 13 6.33 -8.47 16.59
C GLY A 13 6.34 -8.24 18.11
N SER A 14 7.19 -7.34 18.60
CA SER A 14 7.36 -7.08 20.04
C SER A 14 6.72 -5.76 20.49
N TRP A 15 6.56 -4.81 19.55
CA TRP A 15 5.99 -3.47 19.80
C TRP A 15 4.60 -3.43 20.47
N PRO A 16 3.66 -4.39 20.27
CA PRO A 16 2.34 -4.34 20.90
C PRO A 16 2.37 -4.35 22.43
N ASN A 17 3.47 -4.82 23.03
CA ASN A 17 3.65 -4.87 24.48
C ASN A 17 4.47 -3.69 25.02
N GLU A 18 4.92 -2.77 24.15
CA GLU A 18 5.65 -1.58 24.55
C GLU A 18 4.68 -0.53 25.10
N THR A 19 4.86 -0.18 26.37
CA THR A 19 4.02 0.79 27.09
C THR A 19 4.87 1.87 27.75
N GLY A 20 4.35 3.09 27.82
CA GLY A 20 4.96 4.23 28.51
C GLY A 20 5.06 5.48 27.64
N ASP A 21 5.45 6.60 28.25
CA ASP A 21 5.49 7.94 27.62
C ASP A 21 6.21 7.97 26.26
N PHE A 22 7.25 7.14 26.08
CA PHE A 22 7.97 7.03 24.82
C PHE A 22 7.12 6.35 23.73
N ALA A 23 6.43 5.26 24.07
CA ALA A 23 5.53 4.57 23.15
C ALA A 23 4.36 5.48 22.74
N ASP A 24 3.81 6.25 23.68
CA ASP A 24 2.70 7.18 23.41
C ASP A 24 3.14 8.32 22.48
N ARG A 25 4.30 8.93 22.75
CA ARG A 25 4.87 9.96 21.86
C ARG A 25 5.22 9.40 20.48
N PHE A 26 5.77 8.19 20.42
CA PHE A 26 6.11 7.51 19.18
C PHE A 26 4.88 7.13 18.36
N ASN A 27 3.77 6.75 19.02
CA ASN A 27 2.49 6.42 18.38
C ASN A 27 1.71 7.67 17.93
N ALA A 28 1.92 8.82 18.57
CA ALA A 28 1.30 10.09 18.18
C ALA A 28 1.89 10.71 16.90
N LEU A 29 3.07 10.26 16.46
CA LEU A 29 3.73 10.80 15.26
C LEU A 29 3.28 10.07 13.99
N PRO A 30 3.13 10.77 12.84
CA PRO A 30 2.85 10.12 11.57
C PRO A 30 4.02 9.19 11.19
N LYS A 31 3.69 7.91 10.98
CA LYS A 31 4.63 6.85 10.60
C LYS A 31 4.57 6.63 9.10
N TYR A 32 5.69 6.88 8.42
CA TYR A 32 5.84 6.63 7.00
C TYR A 32 6.66 5.37 6.79
N ILE A 33 6.15 4.45 5.97
CA ILE A 33 6.84 3.20 5.64
C ILE A 33 7.40 3.36 4.22
N ALA A 34 8.72 3.37 4.10
CA ALA A 34 9.39 3.31 2.81
C ALA A 34 9.33 1.87 2.28
N SER A 35 8.64 1.66 1.17
CA SER A 35 8.59 0.36 0.48
C SER A 35 9.08 0.52 -0.96
N THR A 36 9.94 -0.39 -1.40
CA THR A 36 10.47 -0.47 -2.76
C THR A 36 9.56 -1.26 -3.70
N SER A 37 8.53 -1.93 -3.16
CA SER A 37 7.47 -2.57 -3.95
C SER A 37 6.27 -1.62 -4.01
N LEU A 38 6.13 -0.92 -5.12
CA LEU A 38 4.89 -0.26 -5.45
C LEU A 38 3.96 -1.35 -5.98
N THR A 39 2.97 -1.79 -5.20
CA THR A 39 1.82 -2.46 -5.82
C THR A 39 1.14 -1.40 -6.67
N PRO A 40 1.15 -1.49 -8.00
CA PRO A 40 0.41 -0.55 -8.81
C PRO A 40 -1.06 -0.72 -8.41
N ARG A 41 -1.68 0.34 -7.89
CA ARG A 41 -3.14 0.41 -7.81
C ARG A 41 -3.64 0.65 -9.22
N GLY A 42 -3.68 -0.40 -10.04
CA GLY A 42 -4.14 -0.28 -11.41
C GLY A 42 -3.91 -1.54 -12.23
N SER A 43 -4.92 -2.40 -12.29
CA SER A 43 -5.21 -3.19 -13.50
C SER A 43 -6.65 -3.69 -13.43
N LEU A 44 -7.60 -2.84 -13.86
CA LEU A 44 -8.86 -3.40 -14.34
C LEU A 44 -8.52 -4.35 -15.51
N PRO A 45 -9.13 -5.54 -15.58
CA PRO A 45 -8.83 -6.50 -16.63
C PRO A 45 -9.09 -5.89 -18.02
N PRO A 46 -8.29 -6.24 -19.05
CA PRO A 46 -8.42 -5.70 -20.41
C PRO A 46 -9.82 -5.87 -21.04
N LEU A 47 -10.65 -6.76 -20.49
CA LEU A 47 -11.95 -7.14 -21.05
C LEU A 47 -13.06 -6.09 -20.86
N MET A 48 -12.84 -5.03 -20.09
CA MET A 48 -13.82 -3.93 -19.96
C MET A 48 -13.61 -2.78 -20.97
N ARG A 49 -12.61 -2.86 -21.87
CA ARG A 49 -12.34 -1.81 -22.86
C ARG A 49 -13.04 -2.01 -24.21
N SER A 50 -13.79 -3.09 -24.40
CA SER A 50 -14.38 -3.43 -25.70
C SER A 50 -15.89 -3.68 -25.62
N SER A 51 -16.68 -2.61 -25.57
CA SER A 51 -18.11 -2.67 -25.93
C SER A 51 -18.67 -1.36 -26.52
N SER A 52 -17.81 -0.48 -27.04
CA SER A 52 -18.24 0.79 -27.63
C SER A 52 -17.37 1.20 -28.82
N GLN A 53 -17.44 0.44 -29.93
CA GLN A 53 -17.19 0.93 -31.30
C GLN A 53 -17.69 -0.14 -32.31
N PRO A 54 -18.45 0.23 -33.37
CA PRO A 54 -19.25 -0.71 -34.14
C PRO A 54 -18.42 -1.40 -35.26
N PRO A 55 -18.73 -2.65 -35.65
CA PRO A 55 -18.22 -3.19 -36.89
C PRO A 55 -19.06 -2.65 -38.06
N GLY A 56 -18.48 -1.74 -38.84
CA GLY A 56 -18.87 -1.57 -40.23
C GLY A 56 -18.52 -2.85 -41.00
N GLY A 57 -19.42 -3.31 -41.86
CA GLY A 57 -19.13 -4.44 -42.75
C GLY A 57 -20.33 -4.91 -43.58
N GLY A 58 -20.37 -4.47 -44.84
CA GLY A 58 -20.85 -5.23 -46.00
C GLY A 58 -22.35 -5.52 -46.08
N PHE A 59 -23.09 -4.70 -46.83
CA PHE A 59 -23.63 -4.92 -48.18
C PHE A 59 -24.46 -3.70 -48.58
#